data_AF-A0A3D3JX30-F1
#
_entry.id   AF-A0A3D3JX30-F1
#
_cell.length_a   1.000
_cell.length_b   1.000
_cell.length_c   1.000
_cell.angle_alpha   90.00
_cell.angle_beta   90.00
_cell.angle_gamma   90.00
#
_symmetry.space_group_name_H-M   'P 1'
#
loop_
_entity.id
_entity.type
_entity.pdbx_description
1 polymer ?
#
loop_
_entity_poly.entity_id
_entity_poly.type
_entity_poly.pdbx_seq_one_letter_code
_entity_poly.pdbx_strand_id
1 'polypeptide(L)'
;MNLNLFSKLIFVALLAFVISSFVYFAFGNIYSSKILNDEDFQEQFHSGIYKYRILSGYFLVWIYDFISNLNIDYQIFKLKFFNKGSEPKMFISFYILNTLFLILSSTLMVLITETKNFVATSSEKLLMIAAGIFVVGFTQFVIVPYDVSSYFFLLLFFYVLIQYVGTHSTRSLILLSLIIVISTLNRESSALSISLAATLLYGKFGLKKEAVLPVAVLGITFIAVYLGMRFFTESFSTNDGNLFVQNLTQPKNILGILFWLVFFLFTLILAKDRTSKKNILMFHLFALPYIFMCIYTGILYEIRLYVPLFITSLLLARVQFSKID
;
A
#
# COMPACT_ATOMS: atom_id res chain seq x y z
N MET A 1 -14.03 -19.90 -19.05
CA MET A 1 -13.21 -19.32 -20.14
C MET A 1 -11.84 -18.98 -19.57
N ASN A 2 -10.75 -19.60 -20.04
CA ASN A 2 -9.40 -19.26 -19.57
C ASN A 2 -8.91 -18.02 -20.32
N LEU A 3 -8.92 -16.87 -19.66
CA LEU A 3 -8.34 -15.64 -20.21
C LEU A 3 -6.82 -15.78 -20.30
N ASN A 4 -6.23 -15.35 -21.41
CA ASN A 4 -4.77 -15.25 -21.52
C ASN A 4 -4.25 -14.11 -20.62
N LEU A 5 -2.92 -14.07 -20.39
CA LEU A 5 -2.30 -13.08 -19.51
C LEU A 5 -2.62 -11.63 -19.94
N PHE A 6 -2.54 -11.36 -21.24
CA PHE A 6 -2.80 -10.03 -21.79
C PHE A 6 -4.23 -9.55 -21.51
N SER A 7 -5.23 -10.40 -21.73
CA SER A 7 -6.64 -10.10 -21.42
C SER A 7 -6.86 -9.87 -19.93
N LYS A 8 -6.18 -10.62 -19.05
CA LYS A 8 -6.24 -10.40 -17.60
C LYS A 8 -5.67 -9.03 -17.23
N LEU A 9 -4.52 -8.67 -17.80
CA LEU A 9 -3.87 -7.37 -17.56
C LEU A 9 -4.75 -6.19 -18.00
N ILE A 10 -5.31 -6.27 -19.21
CA ILE A 10 -6.25 -5.25 -19.69
C ILE A 10 -7.46 -5.16 -18.77
N PHE A 11 -8.05 -6.30 -18.40
CA PHE A 11 -9.23 -6.31 -17.55
C PHE A 11 -8.97 -5.63 -16.19
N VAL A 12 -7.87 -5.97 -15.51
CA VAL A 12 -7.58 -5.38 -14.19
C VAL A 12 -7.16 -3.92 -14.27
N ALA A 13 -6.54 -3.49 -15.38
CA ALA A 13 -6.22 -2.09 -15.63
C ALA A 13 -7.50 -1.26 -15.84
N LEU A 14 -8.41 -1.75 -16.69
CA LEU A 14 -9.71 -1.11 -16.90
C LEU A 14 -10.56 -1.11 -15.62
N LEU A 15 -10.56 -2.20 -14.86
CA LEU A 15 -11.28 -2.27 -13.58
C LEU A 15 -10.72 -1.24 -12.58
N ALA A 16 -9.40 -1.16 -12.42
CA ALA A 16 -8.75 -0.14 -11.59
C ALA A 16 -9.13 1.28 -12.01
N PHE A 17 -9.09 1.57 -13.31
CA PHE A 17 -9.47 2.87 -13.87
C PHE A 17 -10.93 3.23 -13.60
N VAL A 18 -11.85 2.29 -13.85
CA VAL A 18 -13.29 2.49 -13.63
C VAL A 18 -13.57 2.74 -12.16
N ILE A 19 -13.05 1.90 -11.26
CA ILE A 19 -13.28 2.06 -9.82
C ILE A 19 -12.73 3.40 -9.34
N SER A 20 -11.50 3.76 -9.74
CA SER A 20 -10.94 5.07 -9.39
C SER A 20 -11.80 6.22 -9.91
N SER A 21 -12.27 6.15 -11.16
CA SER A 21 -13.14 7.17 -11.75
C SER A 21 -14.42 7.37 -10.93
N PHE A 22 -15.10 6.28 -10.56
CA PHE A 22 -16.30 6.37 -9.74
C PHE A 22 -15.99 6.91 -8.34
N VAL A 23 -14.91 6.47 -7.70
CA VAL A 23 -14.51 6.95 -6.38
C VAL A 23 -14.27 8.45 -6.38
N TYR A 24 -13.52 8.97 -7.35
CA TYR A 24 -13.20 10.39 -7.40
C TYR A 24 -14.38 11.25 -7.86
N PHE A 25 -15.05 10.88 -8.95
CA PHE A 25 -16.02 11.78 -9.58
C PHE A 25 -17.47 11.60 -9.07
N ALA A 26 -17.81 10.44 -8.50
CA ALA A 26 -19.17 10.17 -8.00
C ALA A 26 -19.32 10.37 -6.49
N PHE A 27 -18.26 10.15 -5.70
CA PHE A 27 -18.30 10.35 -4.25
C PHE A 27 -17.67 11.69 -3.86
N GLY A 28 -18.35 12.42 -2.97
CA GLY A 28 -17.82 13.65 -2.42
C GLY A 28 -16.76 13.37 -1.35
N ASN A 29 -15.56 13.95 -1.51
CA ASN A 29 -14.51 13.82 -0.52
C ASN A 29 -14.58 14.94 0.54
N ILE A 30 -15.15 14.62 1.70
CA ILE A 30 -15.23 15.55 2.84
C ILE A 30 -13.88 15.61 3.59
N TYR A 31 -13.18 14.48 3.69
CA TYR A 31 -12.02 14.31 4.56
C TYR A 31 -10.80 15.07 4.06
N SER A 32 -10.50 14.97 2.77
CA SER A 32 -9.35 15.61 2.12
C SER A 32 -9.70 16.95 1.50
N SER A 33 -10.87 17.53 1.79
CA SER A 33 -11.35 18.76 1.15
C SER A 33 -10.43 19.98 1.32
N LYS A 34 -9.59 20.00 2.36
CA LYS A 34 -8.60 21.07 2.61
C LYS A 34 -7.42 21.02 1.64
N ILE A 35 -6.85 19.84 1.39
CA ILE A 35 -5.62 19.69 0.58
C ILE A 35 -5.86 19.72 -0.95
N LEU A 36 -7.06 20.08 -1.40
CA LEU A 36 -7.39 20.12 -2.82
C LEU A 36 -6.98 21.43 -3.50
N ASN A 37 -6.03 22.17 -2.93
CA ASN A 37 -5.36 23.33 -3.54
C ASN A 37 -3.86 23.24 -3.23
N ASP A 38 -3.04 23.90 -4.04
CA ASP A 38 -1.58 23.81 -3.90
C ASP A 38 -1.07 24.41 -2.59
N GLU A 39 -1.55 25.58 -2.17
CA GLU A 39 -1.08 26.28 -0.96
C GLU A 39 -1.24 25.42 0.32
N ASP A 40 -2.46 24.95 0.60
CA ASP A 40 -2.76 24.08 1.75
C ASP A 40 -2.00 22.76 1.65
N PHE A 41 -1.80 22.24 0.43
CA PHE A 41 -1.03 21.01 0.23
C PHE A 41 0.45 21.20 0.58
N GLN A 42 1.09 22.28 0.11
CA GLN A 42 2.49 22.56 0.42
C GLN A 42 2.68 22.79 1.93
N GLU A 43 1.75 23.51 2.59
CA GLU A 43 1.79 23.72 4.04
C GLU A 43 1.72 22.40 4.81
N GLN A 44 0.81 21.50 4.42
CA GLN A 44 0.71 20.19 5.05
C GLN A 44 1.91 19.30 4.70
N PHE A 45 2.41 19.35 3.47
CA PHE A 45 3.50 18.50 3.00
C PHE A 45 4.82 18.83 3.67
N HIS A 46 5.09 20.12 3.92
CA HIS A 46 6.30 20.58 4.61
C HIS A 46 6.21 20.52 6.14
N SER A 47 5.08 20.09 6.70
CA SER A 47 4.84 20.02 8.14
C SER A 47 4.71 18.57 8.66
N GLY A 48 4.91 18.43 9.98
CA GLY A 48 4.67 17.18 10.72
C GLY A 48 5.43 15.96 10.18
N ILE A 49 4.71 14.85 10.06
CA ILE A 49 5.22 13.57 9.54
C ILE A 49 5.28 13.49 8.00
N TYR A 50 4.69 14.46 7.29
CA TYR A 50 4.54 14.39 5.83
C TYR A 50 5.83 14.74 5.08
N LYS A 51 6.68 15.57 5.68
CA LYS A 51 7.96 15.99 5.12
C LYS A 51 8.95 14.85 4.83
N TYR A 52 8.79 13.70 5.48
CA TYR A 52 9.62 12.52 5.22
C TYR A 52 9.13 11.71 4.00
N ARG A 53 7.94 12.03 3.45
CA ARG A 53 7.30 11.29 2.34
C ARG A 53 7.60 11.95 0.99
N ILE A 54 8.88 12.05 0.70
CA ILE A 54 9.45 12.81 -0.41
C ILE A 54 8.86 12.36 -1.75
N LEU A 55 8.92 11.06 -2.05
CA LEU A 55 8.75 10.57 -3.43
C LEU A 55 7.38 10.91 -4.05
N SER A 56 6.28 10.52 -3.41
CA SER A 56 4.95 10.76 -3.98
C SER A 56 4.49 12.22 -3.88
N GLY A 57 5.00 12.99 -2.91
CA GLY A 57 4.69 14.41 -2.81
C GLY A 57 5.25 15.19 -4.00
N TYR A 58 6.55 15.04 -4.29
CA TYR A 58 7.15 15.66 -5.46
C TYR A 58 6.54 15.16 -6.77
N PHE A 59 6.14 13.89 -6.85
CA PHE A 59 5.49 13.38 -8.05
C PHE A 59 4.10 14.00 -8.26
N LEU A 60 3.34 14.25 -7.19
CA LEU A 60 2.07 14.97 -7.27
C LEU A 60 2.27 16.40 -7.77
N VAL A 61 3.23 17.14 -7.21
CA VAL A 61 3.56 18.51 -7.63
C VAL A 61 3.96 18.54 -9.11
N TRP A 62 4.79 17.59 -9.55
CA TRP A 62 5.15 17.50 -10.96
C TRP A 62 3.95 17.26 -11.89
N ILE A 63 3.00 16.41 -11.47
CA ILE A 63 1.74 16.21 -12.22
C ILE A 63 0.90 17.49 -12.22
N TYR A 64 0.83 18.19 -11.09
CA TYR A 64 0.11 19.45 -10.97
C TYR A 64 0.68 20.53 -11.90
N ASP A 65 2.01 20.69 -11.93
CA ASP A 65 2.70 21.63 -12.81
C ASP A 65 2.47 21.26 -14.28
N PHE A 66 2.59 19.97 -14.62
CA PHE A 66 2.34 19.49 -15.96
C PHE A 66 0.92 19.82 -16.43
N ILE A 67 -0.08 19.54 -15.62
CA ILE A 67 -1.50 19.83 -15.89
C ILE A 67 -1.73 21.34 -15.96
N SER A 68 -1.13 22.11 -15.06
CA SER A 68 -1.28 23.57 -15.02
C SER A 68 -0.73 24.28 -16.27
N ASN A 69 0.27 23.69 -16.92
CA ASN A 69 0.82 24.17 -18.19
C ASN A 69 -0.01 23.79 -19.42
N LEU A 70 -0.99 22.89 -19.28
CA LEU A 70 -1.91 22.56 -20.36
C LEU A 70 -2.98 23.65 -20.48
N ASN A 71 -3.21 24.14 -21.71
CA ASN A 71 -4.26 25.13 -22.00
C ASN A 71 -5.65 24.47 -22.07
N ILE A 72 -6.07 23.81 -20.98
CA ILE A 72 -7.34 23.10 -20.87
C ILE A 72 -8.27 23.88 -19.93
N ASP A 73 -9.52 24.07 -20.35
CA ASP A 73 -10.57 24.55 -19.44
C ASP A 73 -11.04 23.40 -18.54
N TYR A 74 -10.61 23.43 -17.28
CA TYR A 74 -11.00 22.44 -16.28
C TYR A 74 -12.43 22.61 -15.75
N GLN A 75 -13.12 23.70 -16.10
CA GLN A 75 -14.54 23.88 -15.70
C GLN A 75 -15.48 22.89 -16.41
N ILE A 76 -15.05 22.31 -17.53
CA ILE A 76 -15.80 21.29 -18.29
C ILE A 76 -16.19 20.09 -17.39
N PHE A 77 -15.36 19.76 -16.39
CA PHE A 77 -15.61 18.66 -15.47
C PHE A 77 -16.73 18.93 -14.45
N LYS A 78 -17.19 20.18 -14.30
CA LYS A 78 -18.27 20.60 -13.38
C LYS A 78 -18.12 20.03 -11.96
N LEU A 79 -16.88 19.97 -11.48
CA LEU A 79 -16.55 19.42 -10.16
C LEU A 79 -17.20 20.27 -9.07
N LYS A 80 -17.80 19.59 -8.08
CA LYS A 80 -18.39 20.23 -6.90
C LYS A 80 -17.56 19.89 -5.69
N PHE A 81 -16.87 20.88 -5.15
CA PHE A 81 -16.06 20.73 -3.95
C PHE A 81 -16.80 21.18 -2.70
N PHE A 82 -16.49 20.54 -1.58
CA PHE A 82 -16.97 20.99 -0.27
C PHE A 82 -16.29 22.27 0.19
N ASN A 83 -14.99 22.41 -0.09
CA ASN A 83 -14.23 23.62 0.17
C ASN A 83 -14.26 24.51 -1.07
N LYS A 84 -14.55 25.81 -0.88
CA LYS A 84 -14.59 26.79 -1.97
C LYS A 84 -13.21 27.13 -2.53
N GLY A 85 -12.15 26.92 -1.75
CA GLY A 85 -10.77 27.14 -2.19
C GLY A 85 -10.17 25.98 -2.99
N SER A 86 -10.92 24.89 -3.23
CA SER A 86 -10.40 23.73 -3.96
C SER A 86 -10.20 24.02 -5.45
N GLU A 87 -9.10 23.52 -5.98
CA GLU A 87 -8.69 23.67 -7.37
C GLU A 87 -8.95 22.37 -8.16
N PRO A 88 -9.67 22.44 -9.28
CA PRO A 88 -9.87 21.29 -10.17
C PRO A 88 -8.57 20.59 -10.57
N LYS A 89 -7.51 21.34 -10.82
CA LYS A 89 -6.21 20.82 -11.27
C LYS A 89 -5.56 19.94 -10.21
N MET A 90 -5.58 20.39 -8.95
CA MET A 90 -5.01 19.62 -7.84
C MET A 90 -5.79 18.33 -7.60
N PHE A 91 -7.11 18.41 -7.63
CA PHE A 91 -7.97 17.22 -7.55
C PHE A 91 -7.67 16.20 -8.67
N ILE A 92 -7.54 16.67 -9.91
CA ILE A 92 -7.20 15.81 -11.06
C ILE A 92 -5.79 15.24 -10.94
N SER A 93 -4.84 15.98 -10.35
CA SER A 93 -3.48 15.50 -10.10
C SER A 93 -3.47 14.30 -9.16
N PHE A 94 -4.24 14.39 -8.05
CA PHE A 94 -4.44 13.25 -7.15
C PHE A 94 -5.09 12.06 -7.85
N TYR A 95 -6.12 12.32 -8.65
CA TYR A 95 -6.83 11.29 -9.41
C TYR A 95 -5.88 10.55 -10.35
N ILE A 96 -5.07 11.27 -11.14
CA ILE A 96 -4.13 10.68 -12.10
C ILE A 96 -3.07 9.85 -11.37
N LEU A 97 -2.46 10.43 -10.33
CA LEU A 97 -1.41 9.76 -9.55
C LEU A 97 -1.91 8.44 -8.95
N ASN A 98 -3.02 8.48 -8.22
CA ASN A 98 -3.54 7.31 -7.53
C ASN A 98 -4.11 6.27 -8.51
N THR A 99 -4.73 6.71 -9.62
CA THR A 99 -5.22 5.80 -10.65
C THR A 99 -4.06 5.06 -11.33
N LEU A 100 -2.98 5.78 -11.66
CA LEU A 100 -1.78 5.19 -12.25
C LEU A 100 -1.22 4.10 -11.33
N PHE A 101 -0.98 4.42 -10.05
CA PHE A 101 -0.46 3.44 -9.10
C PHE A 101 -1.43 2.30 -8.78
N LEU A 102 -2.75 2.52 -8.88
CA LEU A 102 -3.73 1.45 -8.73
C LEU A 102 -3.67 0.47 -9.91
N ILE A 103 -3.51 0.96 -11.14
CA ILE A 103 -3.30 0.13 -12.33
C ILE A 103 -1.99 -0.67 -12.23
N LEU A 104 -0.92 -0.02 -11.79
CA LEU A 104 0.37 -0.70 -11.59
C LEU A 104 0.29 -1.75 -10.47
N SER A 105 -0.42 -1.44 -9.38
CA SER A 105 -0.66 -2.39 -8.29
C SER A 105 -1.48 -3.59 -8.76
N SER A 106 -2.56 -3.37 -9.52
CA SER A 106 -3.40 -4.46 -10.03
C SER A 106 -2.65 -5.34 -11.03
N THR A 107 -1.79 -4.74 -11.86
CA THR A 107 -0.86 -5.44 -12.75
C THR A 107 0.07 -6.35 -11.96
N LEU A 108 0.70 -5.85 -10.89
CA LEU A 108 1.57 -6.67 -10.04
C LEU A 108 0.81 -7.79 -9.34
N MET A 109 -0.42 -7.55 -8.89
CA MET A 109 -1.24 -8.63 -8.33
C MET A 109 -1.47 -9.73 -9.36
N VAL A 110 -1.80 -9.41 -10.62
CA VAL A 110 -1.87 -10.42 -11.69
C VAL A 110 -0.56 -11.20 -11.81
N LEU A 111 0.58 -10.50 -11.93
CA LEU A 111 1.88 -11.14 -12.08
C LEU A 111 2.23 -12.06 -10.90
N ILE A 112 1.90 -11.68 -9.67
CA ILE A 112 2.06 -12.52 -8.48
C ILE A 112 1.18 -13.76 -8.57
N THR A 113 -0.10 -13.60 -8.92
CA THR A 113 -1.04 -14.73 -9.00
C THR A 113 -0.72 -15.72 -10.13
N GLU A 114 0.03 -15.30 -11.15
CA GLU A 114 0.49 -16.16 -12.24
C GLU A 114 1.84 -16.85 -11.97
N THR A 115 2.44 -16.63 -10.79
CA THR A 115 3.61 -17.40 -10.36
C THR A 115 3.25 -18.85 -10.04
N LYS A 116 4.20 -19.78 -10.22
CA LYS A 116 4.02 -21.21 -9.93
C LYS A 116 3.68 -21.51 -8.46
N ASN A 117 4.09 -20.60 -7.56
CA ASN A 117 3.86 -20.73 -6.13
C ASN A 117 2.45 -20.31 -5.70
N PHE A 118 1.64 -19.75 -6.61
CA PHE A 118 0.29 -19.29 -6.30
C PHE A 118 -0.75 -20.32 -6.73
N VAL A 119 -1.41 -20.96 -5.76
CA VAL A 119 -2.33 -22.07 -6.02
C VAL A 119 -3.79 -21.66 -5.84
N ALA A 120 -4.41 -21.28 -6.95
CA ALA A 120 -5.83 -20.96 -7.05
C ALA A 120 -6.32 -21.14 -8.49
N THR A 121 -7.61 -21.34 -8.67
CA THR A 121 -8.27 -21.33 -9.99
C THR A 121 -8.22 -19.94 -10.62
N SER A 122 -8.34 -19.84 -11.95
CA SER A 122 -8.38 -18.56 -12.66
C SER A 122 -9.45 -17.60 -12.12
N SER A 123 -10.62 -18.13 -11.75
CA SER A 123 -11.72 -17.34 -11.19
C SER A 123 -11.41 -16.82 -9.79
N GLU A 124 -10.81 -17.65 -8.92
CA GLU A 124 -10.38 -17.23 -7.58
C GLU A 124 -9.30 -16.13 -7.67
N LYS A 125 -8.29 -16.30 -8.54
CA LYS A 125 -7.25 -15.27 -8.78
C LYS A 125 -7.89 -13.93 -9.14
N LEU A 126 -8.82 -13.93 -10.10
CA LEU A 126 -9.50 -12.72 -10.55
C LEU A 126 -10.34 -12.09 -9.44
N LEU A 127 -11.09 -12.89 -8.67
CA LEU A 127 -11.90 -12.41 -7.57
C LEU A 127 -11.05 -11.76 -6.46
N MET A 128 -9.91 -12.35 -6.13
CA MET A 128 -8.97 -11.79 -5.15
C MET A 128 -8.38 -10.46 -5.63
N ILE A 129 -7.99 -10.37 -6.91
CA ILE A 129 -7.48 -9.13 -7.49
C ILE A 129 -8.56 -8.05 -7.50
N ALA A 130 -9.79 -8.40 -7.92
CA ALA A 130 -10.92 -7.49 -7.88
C ALA A 130 -11.19 -6.99 -6.46
N ALA A 131 -11.24 -7.89 -5.46
CA ALA A 131 -11.42 -7.51 -4.06
C ALA A 131 -10.31 -6.54 -3.59
N GLY A 132 -9.05 -6.78 -3.96
CA GLY A 132 -7.96 -5.85 -3.70
C GLY A 132 -8.19 -4.47 -4.31
N ILE A 133 -8.57 -4.40 -5.59
CA ILE A 133 -8.85 -3.15 -6.30
C ILE A 133 -10.02 -2.40 -5.65
N PHE A 134 -11.11 -3.09 -5.35
CA PHE A 134 -12.29 -2.48 -4.69
C PHE A 134 -11.94 -1.91 -3.32
N VAL A 135 -11.15 -2.64 -2.53
CA VAL A 135 -10.74 -2.18 -1.20
C VAL A 135 -9.83 -0.96 -1.30
N VAL A 136 -8.81 -0.99 -2.15
CA VAL A 136 -7.94 0.18 -2.38
C VAL A 136 -8.77 1.35 -2.85
N GLY A 137 -9.64 1.17 -3.85
CA GLY A 137 -10.54 2.20 -4.35
C GLY A 137 -11.43 2.78 -3.25
N PHE A 138 -12.13 1.94 -2.49
CA PHE A 138 -13.02 2.38 -1.42
C PHE A 138 -12.29 3.20 -0.35
N THR A 139 -11.05 2.82 -0.01
CA THR A 139 -10.25 3.54 0.99
C THR A 139 -9.76 4.92 0.55
N GLN A 140 -9.85 5.24 -0.75
CA GLN A 140 -9.53 6.57 -1.29
C GLN A 140 -10.61 7.62 -1.01
N PHE A 141 -11.59 7.32 -0.14
CA PHE A 141 -12.40 8.36 0.52
C PHE A 141 -11.52 9.32 1.36
N VAL A 142 -10.29 8.92 1.71
CA VAL A 142 -9.23 9.85 2.10
C VAL A 142 -8.17 9.87 1.00
N ILE A 143 -8.15 10.98 0.26
CA ILE A 143 -7.19 11.21 -0.82
C ILE A 143 -5.87 11.62 -0.20
N VAL A 144 -4.81 10.88 -0.52
CA VAL A 144 -3.42 11.17 -0.19
C VAL A 144 -2.53 10.67 -1.35
N PRO A 145 -1.34 11.23 -1.57
CA PRO A 145 -0.53 10.87 -2.74
C PRO A 145 0.34 9.62 -2.54
N TYR A 146 0.59 9.21 -1.28
CA TYR A 146 1.61 8.21 -0.94
C TYR A 146 1.07 6.81 -0.61
N ASP A 147 -0.25 6.63 -0.44
CA ASP A 147 -0.81 5.34 -0.01
C ASP A 147 -0.81 4.31 -1.13
N VAL A 148 -1.42 4.64 -2.29
CA VAL A 148 -1.54 3.70 -3.41
C VAL A 148 -0.16 3.36 -4.00
N SER A 149 0.74 4.35 -4.07
CA SER A 149 2.14 4.14 -4.46
C SER A 149 2.89 3.25 -3.48
N SER A 150 2.62 3.37 -2.17
CA SER A 150 3.19 2.45 -1.16
C SER A 150 2.70 1.02 -1.37
N TYR A 151 1.44 0.82 -1.73
CA TYR A 151 0.91 -0.52 -2.06
C TYR A 151 1.58 -1.12 -3.30
N PHE A 152 1.83 -0.29 -4.32
CA PHE A 152 2.60 -0.70 -5.49
C PHE A 152 4.00 -1.19 -5.10
N PHE A 153 4.75 -0.44 -4.29
CA PHE A 153 6.10 -0.86 -3.88
C PHE A 153 6.07 -2.12 -3.00
N LEU A 154 5.07 -2.28 -2.13
CA LEU A 154 4.88 -3.50 -1.34
C LEU A 154 4.62 -4.72 -2.23
N LEU A 155 3.77 -4.58 -3.25
CA LEU A 155 3.49 -5.63 -4.22
C LEU A 155 4.70 -5.94 -5.11
N LEU A 156 5.45 -4.92 -5.52
CA LEU A 156 6.68 -5.09 -6.30
C LEU A 156 7.71 -5.86 -5.49
N PHE A 157 7.87 -5.49 -4.22
CA PHE A 157 8.69 -6.21 -3.26
C PHE A 157 8.24 -7.66 -3.11
N PHE A 158 6.94 -7.92 -2.94
CA PHE A 158 6.39 -9.28 -2.86
C PHE A 158 6.76 -10.08 -4.12
N TYR A 159 6.49 -9.54 -5.30
CA TYR A 159 6.77 -10.21 -6.57
C TYR A 159 8.24 -10.63 -6.70
N VAL A 160 9.19 -9.73 -6.40
CA VAL A 160 10.62 -10.02 -6.43
C VAL A 160 11.02 -11.00 -5.31
N LEU A 161 10.40 -10.90 -4.13
CA LEU A 161 10.67 -11.77 -2.99
C LEU A 161 10.30 -13.23 -3.31
N ILE A 162 9.18 -13.48 -4.00
CA ILE A 162 8.82 -14.84 -4.42
C ILE A 162 9.94 -15.46 -5.29
N GLN A 163 10.51 -14.67 -6.20
CA GLN A 163 11.61 -15.12 -7.05
C GLN A 163 12.90 -15.36 -6.24
N TYR A 164 13.19 -14.47 -5.28
CA TYR A 164 14.33 -14.63 -4.38
C TYR A 164 14.21 -15.91 -3.54
N VAL A 165 13.05 -16.17 -2.96
CA VAL A 165 12.79 -17.39 -2.16
C VAL A 165 12.99 -18.66 -3.00
N GLY A 166 12.76 -18.61 -4.32
CA GLY A 166 13.01 -19.73 -5.23
C GLY A 166 14.48 -19.90 -5.65
N THR A 167 15.20 -18.79 -5.89
CA THR A 167 16.53 -18.81 -6.54
C THR A 167 17.70 -18.50 -5.63
N HIS A 168 17.47 -17.88 -4.47
CA HIS A 168 18.50 -17.34 -3.57
C HIS A 168 19.52 -16.41 -4.22
N SER A 169 19.16 -15.79 -5.35
CA SER A 169 20.09 -14.94 -6.08
C SER A 169 20.42 -13.66 -5.33
N THR A 170 21.71 -13.36 -5.17
CA THR A 170 22.20 -12.09 -4.62
C THR A 170 21.68 -10.89 -5.40
N ARG A 171 21.50 -11.01 -6.73
CA ARG A 171 20.94 -9.94 -7.56
C ARG A 171 19.51 -9.57 -7.13
N SER A 172 18.70 -10.57 -6.82
CA SER A 172 17.34 -10.34 -6.33
C SER A 172 17.35 -9.72 -4.94
N LEU A 173 18.30 -10.05 -4.07
CA LEU A 173 18.45 -9.41 -2.76
C LEU A 173 18.87 -7.93 -2.87
N ILE A 174 19.77 -7.60 -3.79
CA ILE A 174 20.14 -6.21 -4.10
C ILE A 174 18.91 -5.44 -4.59
N LEU A 175 18.14 -6.03 -5.50
CA LEU A 175 16.90 -5.42 -6.01
C LEU A 175 15.86 -5.22 -4.90
N LEU A 176 15.66 -6.20 -4.01
CA LEU A 176 14.78 -6.06 -2.84
C LEU A 176 15.23 -4.92 -1.92
N SER A 177 16.54 -4.79 -1.70
CA SER A 177 17.10 -3.71 -0.88
C SER A 177 16.86 -2.34 -1.54
N LEU A 178 17.05 -2.22 -2.85
CA LEU A 178 16.74 -1.00 -3.60
C LEU A 178 15.25 -0.64 -3.53
N ILE A 179 14.36 -1.63 -3.65
CA ILE A 179 12.91 -1.41 -3.48
C ILE A 179 12.59 -0.92 -2.08
N ILE A 180 13.22 -1.46 -1.02
CA ILE A 180 13.05 -0.96 0.35
C ILE A 180 13.51 0.50 0.47
N VAL A 181 14.65 0.86 -0.11
CA VAL A 181 15.13 2.26 -0.09
C VAL A 181 14.09 3.19 -0.69
N ILE A 182 13.65 2.92 -1.93
CA ILE A 182 12.67 3.75 -2.65
C ILE A 182 11.32 3.77 -1.92
N SER A 183 10.87 2.61 -1.43
CA SER A 183 9.61 2.48 -0.71
C SER A 183 9.64 3.26 0.61
N THR A 184 10.77 3.29 1.31
CA THR A 184 10.92 4.02 2.58
C THR A 184 10.94 5.53 2.37
N LEU A 185 11.56 6.02 1.28
CA LEU A 185 11.47 7.42 0.85
C LEU A 185 10.04 7.84 0.47
N ASN A 186 9.19 6.87 0.14
CA ASN A 186 7.78 7.11 -0.12
C ASN A 186 6.94 7.10 1.16
N ARG A 187 7.11 6.08 2.01
CA ARG A 187 6.37 5.90 3.25
C ARG A 187 7.06 4.91 4.19
N GLU A 188 7.00 5.20 5.48
CA GLU A 188 7.60 4.37 6.52
C GLU A 188 6.94 2.99 6.67
N SER A 189 5.72 2.82 6.15
CA SER A 189 5.01 1.54 6.10
C SER A 189 5.71 0.49 5.22
N SER A 190 6.80 0.86 4.51
CA SER A 190 7.72 -0.09 3.86
C SER A 190 8.28 -1.15 4.83
N ALA A 191 8.25 -0.90 6.15
CA ALA A 191 8.54 -1.90 7.17
C ALA A 191 7.69 -3.19 7.06
N LEU A 192 6.48 -3.10 6.48
CA LEU A 192 5.65 -4.27 6.21
C LEU A 192 6.27 -5.22 5.18
N SER A 193 7.08 -4.71 4.25
CA SER A 193 7.85 -5.54 3.31
C SER A 193 8.86 -6.42 4.05
N ILE A 194 9.48 -5.92 5.12
CA ILE A 194 10.39 -6.72 5.96
C ILE A 194 9.60 -7.80 6.72
N SER A 195 8.41 -7.45 7.23
CA SER A 195 7.51 -8.41 7.89
C SER A 195 7.10 -9.54 6.95
N LEU A 196 6.83 -9.21 5.68
CA LEU A 196 6.56 -10.18 4.62
C LEU A 196 7.79 -11.05 4.31
N ALA A 197 8.99 -10.45 4.20
CA ALA A 197 10.24 -11.18 3.99
C ALA A 197 10.50 -12.19 5.11
N ALA A 198 10.37 -11.76 6.37
CA ALA A 198 10.49 -12.61 7.54
C ALA A 198 9.50 -13.78 7.48
N THR A 199 8.25 -13.51 7.11
CA THR A 199 7.20 -14.54 7.00
C THR A 199 7.58 -15.62 5.99
N LEU A 200 7.94 -15.24 4.76
CA LEU A 200 8.22 -16.21 3.70
C LEU A 200 9.54 -16.94 3.90
N LEU A 201 10.59 -16.24 4.35
CA LEU A 201 11.91 -16.83 4.55
C LEU A 201 11.95 -17.74 5.77
N TYR A 202 11.41 -17.32 6.92
CA TYR A 202 11.30 -18.21 8.09
C TYR A 202 10.30 -19.35 7.86
N GLY A 203 9.26 -19.11 7.07
CA GLY A 203 8.33 -20.16 6.65
C GLY A 203 9.01 -21.27 5.85
N LYS A 204 9.94 -20.92 4.94
CA LYS A 204 10.63 -21.88 4.06
C LYS A 204 11.90 -22.48 4.68
N PHE A 205 12.77 -21.68 5.29
CA PHE A 205 14.08 -22.13 5.79
C PHE A 205 14.16 -22.29 7.31
N GLY A 206 13.13 -21.87 8.05
CA GLY A 206 13.20 -21.76 9.51
C GLY A 206 14.18 -20.67 9.96
N LEU A 207 14.69 -20.77 11.19
CA LEU A 207 15.65 -19.82 11.77
C LEU A 207 17.10 -20.08 11.35
N LYS A 208 17.30 -20.47 10.09
CA LYS A 208 18.64 -20.70 9.53
C LYS A 208 19.23 -19.42 8.95
N LYS A 209 20.55 -19.43 8.69
CA LYS A 209 21.29 -18.25 8.17
C LYS A 209 20.70 -17.75 6.85
N GLU A 210 20.18 -18.65 6.02
CA GLU A 210 19.56 -18.36 4.72
C GLU A 210 18.29 -17.52 4.84
N ALA A 211 17.62 -17.52 5.99
CA ALA A 211 16.49 -16.63 6.27
C ALA A 211 16.88 -15.41 7.11
N VAL A 212 17.71 -15.60 8.13
CA VAL A 212 18.07 -14.53 9.06
C VAL A 212 18.91 -13.44 8.37
N LEU A 213 19.89 -13.83 7.55
CA LEU A 213 20.78 -12.87 6.91
C LEU A 213 20.05 -11.93 5.93
N PRO A 214 19.19 -12.41 5.00
CA PRO A 214 18.46 -11.50 4.10
C PRO A 214 17.50 -10.59 4.85
N VAL A 215 16.80 -11.10 5.88
CA VAL A 215 15.89 -10.27 6.70
C VAL A 215 16.67 -9.19 7.44
N ALA A 216 17.84 -9.52 7.99
CA ALA A 216 18.70 -8.55 8.66
C ALA A 216 19.23 -7.48 7.68
N VAL A 217 19.67 -7.87 6.49
CA VAL A 217 20.12 -6.93 5.43
C VAL A 217 19.00 -5.95 5.08
N LEU A 218 17.77 -6.44 4.86
CA LEU A 218 16.61 -5.60 4.54
C LEU A 218 16.23 -4.69 5.72
N GLY A 219 16.28 -5.21 6.94
CA GLY A 219 16.02 -4.44 8.17
C GLY A 219 17.02 -3.31 8.37
N ILE A 220 18.33 -3.59 8.24
CA ILE A 220 19.39 -2.59 8.33
C ILE A 220 19.23 -1.54 7.23
N THR A 221 18.90 -1.96 6.00
CA THR A 221 18.65 -1.04 4.88
C THR A 221 17.50 -0.07 5.19
N PHE A 222 16.38 -0.57 5.71
CA PHE A 222 15.27 0.26 6.14
C PHE A 222 15.67 1.23 7.25
N ILE A 223 16.32 0.76 8.31
CA ILE A 223 16.73 1.60 9.44
C ILE A 223 17.70 2.69 8.97
N ALA A 224 18.66 2.36 8.11
CA ALA A 224 19.62 3.33 7.57
C ALA A 224 18.91 4.46 6.79
N VAL A 225 17.95 4.12 5.92
CA VAL A 225 17.18 5.13 5.17
C VAL A 225 16.26 5.93 6.08
N TYR A 226 15.55 5.26 6.99
CA TYR A 226 14.65 5.90 7.95
C TYR A 226 15.38 6.93 8.82
N LEU A 227 16.52 6.53 9.42
CA LEU A 227 17.35 7.42 10.21
C LEU A 227 17.97 8.52 9.34
N GLY A 228 18.44 8.18 8.14
CA GLY A 228 18.95 9.15 7.18
C GLY A 228 17.95 10.28 6.92
N MET A 229 16.71 9.95 6.57
CA MET A 229 15.66 10.96 6.37
C MET A 229 15.42 11.81 7.63
N ARG A 230 15.41 11.18 8.82
CA ARG A 230 15.20 11.89 10.09
C ARG A 230 16.32 12.90 10.40
N PHE A 231 17.57 12.53 10.11
CA PHE A 231 18.70 13.44 10.26
C PHE A 231 18.67 14.58 9.25
N PHE A 232 18.35 14.32 7.98
CA PHE A 232 18.31 15.35 6.94
C PHE A 232 17.22 16.41 7.17
N THR A 233 16.11 16.06 7.81
CA THR A 233 14.99 16.99 8.05
C THR A 233 15.01 17.58 9.47
N GLU A 234 16.09 17.40 10.24
CA GLU A 234 16.34 17.96 11.59
C GLU A 234 15.15 17.85 12.55
N SER A 235 14.43 16.72 12.51
CA SER A 235 13.21 16.58 13.29
C SER A 235 12.96 15.16 13.73
N PHE A 236 13.00 14.99 15.04
CA PHE A 236 12.72 13.74 15.72
C PHE A 236 11.29 13.67 16.24
N SER A 237 10.43 14.64 15.90
CA SER A 237 9.00 14.54 16.18
C SER A 237 8.43 13.37 15.40
N THR A 238 8.12 12.30 16.13
CA THR A 238 7.43 11.09 15.65
C THR A 238 5.92 11.20 15.81
N ASN A 239 5.40 12.32 16.33
CA ASN A 239 4.03 12.39 16.81
C ASN A 239 3.39 13.75 16.54
N ASP A 240 2.28 13.74 15.79
CA ASP A 240 1.36 14.88 15.70
C ASP A 240 0.33 14.88 16.87
N GLY A 241 0.41 13.90 17.79
CA GLY A 241 -0.34 13.86 19.04
C GLY A 241 -0.59 12.44 19.57
N ASN A 242 -0.79 12.29 20.89
CA ASN A 242 -1.22 11.01 21.47
C ASN A 242 -2.73 10.81 21.22
N LEU A 243 -3.08 10.10 20.15
CA LEU A 243 -4.46 9.83 19.75
C LEU A 243 -5.05 8.58 20.41
N PHE A 244 -4.28 7.84 21.21
CA PHE A 244 -4.69 6.58 21.81
C PHE A 244 -6.01 6.69 22.59
N VAL A 245 -6.16 7.73 23.41
CA VAL A 245 -7.38 7.97 24.20
C VAL A 245 -8.56 8.31 23.29
N GLN A 246 -8.34 9.17 22.29
CA GLN A 246 -9.38 9.56 21.32
C GLN A 246 -9.85 8.37 20.46
N ASN A 247 -8.91 7.47 20.13
CA ASN A 247 -9.16 6.25 19.38
C ASN A 247 -10.10 5.29 20.11
N LEU A 248 -10.03 5.21 21.43
CA LEU A 248 -10.90 4.35 22.23
C LEU A 248 -12.24 5.01 22.60
N THR A 249 -12.30 6.35 22.63
CA THR A 249 -13.53 7.07 23.04
C THR A 249 -14.47 7.39 21.89
N GLN A 250 -13.99 7.50 20.64
CA GLN A 250 -14.83 7.91 19.52
C GLN A 250 -15.50 6.70 18.82
N PRO A 251 -16.84 6.66 18.68
CA PRO A 251 -17.55 5.56 18.03
C PRO A 251 -17.08 5.27 16.59
N LYS A 252 -16.63 6.28 15.86
CA LYS A 252 -16.10 6.13 14.49
C LYS A 252 -14.87 5.21 14.46
N ASN A 253 -13.99 5.30 15.45
CA ASN A 253 -12.76 4.51 15.51
C ASN A 253 -13.04 3.02 15.80
N ILE A 254 -14.13 2.72 16.50
CA ILE A 254 -14.61 1.33 16.70
C ILE A 254 -14.99 0.70 15.35
N LEU A 255 -15.61 1.45 14.43
CA LEU A 255 -15.93 0.95 13.08
C LEU A 255 -14.67 0.62 12.28
N GLY A 256 -13.59 1.39 12.47
CA GLY A 256 -12.28 1.11 11.89
C GLY A 256 -11.67 -0.21 12.37
N ILE A 257 -11.73 -0.47 13.69
CA ILE A 257 -11.30 -1.74 14.29
C ILE A 257 -12.15 -2.90 13.77
N LEU A 258 -13.48 -2.72 13.71
CA LEU A 258 -14.37 -3.73 13.15
C LEU A 258 -14.02 -4.05 11.70
N PHE A 259 -13.75 -3.03 10.88
CA PHE A 259 -13.28 -3.23 9.51
C PHE A 259 -11.99 -4.05 9.48
N TRP A 260 -10.99 -3.70 10.29
CA TRP A 260 -9.73 -4.45 10.35
C TRP A 260 -9.96 -5.93 10.74
N LEU A 261 -10.76 -6.19 11.78
CA LEU A 261 -11.06 -7.55 12.24
C LEU A 261 -11.80 -8.37 11.18
N VAL A 262 -12.82 -7.81 10.53
CA VAL A 262 -13.58 -8.49 9.48
C VAL A 262 -12.67 -8.83 8.30
N PHE A 263 -11.84 -7.89 7.85
CA PHE A 263 -10.94 -8.11 6.72
C PHE A 263 -9.81 -9.09 7.06
N PHE A 264 -9.30 -9.06 8.29
CA PHE A 264 -8.35 -10.04 8.79
C PHE A 264 -8.96 -11.45 8.80
N LEU A 265 -10.13 -11.62 9.43
CA LEU A 265 -10.84 -12.90 9.48
C LEU A 265 -11.19 -13.41 8.08
N PHE A 266 -11.61 -12.53 7.18
CA PHE A 266 -11.87 -12.87 5.79
C PHE A 266 -10.64 -13.48 5.11
N THR A 267 -9.44 -12.92 5.29
CA THR A 267 -8.21 -13.51 4.72
C THR A 267 -7.87 -14.87 5.32
N LEU A 268 -8.17 -15.10 6.61
CA LEU A 268 -8.00 -16.41 7.26
C LEU A 268 -9.00 -17.45 6.75
N ILE A 269 -10.22 -17.06 6.42
CA ILE A 269 -11.24 -17.93 5.83
C ILE A 269 -10.84 -18.33 4.41
N LEU A 270 -10.29 -17.39 3.62
CA LEU A 270 -9.83 -17.65 2.25
C LEU A 270 -8.55 -18.49 2.14
N ALA A 271 -7.83 -18.66 3.24
CA ALA A 271 -6.58 -19.41 3.27
C ALA A 271 -6.78 -20.87 2.88
N LYS A 272 -6.03 -21.33 1.88
CA LYS A 272 -6.17 -22.66 1.28
C LYS A 272 -5.95 -23.79 2.28
N ASP A 273 -4.92 -23.68 3.11
CA ASP A 273 -4.52 -24.72 4.06
C ASP A 273 -3.96 -24.14 5.37
N ARG A 274 -3.62 -25.03 6.32
CA ARG A 274 -3.07 -24.65 7.64
C ARG A 274 -1.75 -23.87 7.50
N THR A 275 -0.94 -24.15 6.48
CA THR A 275 0.32 -23.43 6.23
C THR A 275 0.04 -22.00 5.78
N SER A 276 -0.89 -21.78 4.85
CA SER A 276 -1.31 -20.42 4.47
C SER A 276 -1.87 -19.63 5.65
N LYS A 277 -2.70 -20.26 6.51
CA LYS A 277 -3.18 -19.62 7.75
C LYS A 277 -2.02 -19.23 8.66
N LYS A 278 -1.05 -20.14 8.86
CA LYS A 278 0.15 -19.87 9.64
C LYS A 278 0.95 -18.70 9.07
N ASN A 279 1.11 -18.60 7.74
CA ASN A 279 1.82 -17.50 7.09
C ASN A 279 1.11 -16.16 7.31
N ILE A 280 -0.22 -16.11 7.20
CA ILE A 280 -0.99 -14.89 7.49
C ILE A 280 -0.80 -14.47 8.96
N LEU A 281 -0.86 -15.42 9.90
CA LEU A 281 -0.66 -15.14 11.32
C LEU A 281 0.77 -14.68 11.63
N MET A 282 1.78 -15.32 11.04
CA MET A 282 3.18 -14.91 11.18
C MET A 282 3.43 -13.51 10.61
N PHE A 283 2.82 -13.18 9.47
CA PHE A 283 2.90 -11.85 8.90
C PHE A 283 2.32 -10.79 9.83
N HIS A 284 1.14 -11.03 10.39
CA HIS A 284 0.55 -10.10 11.36
C HIS A 284 1.36 -10.00 12.65
N LEU A 285 1.95 -11.11 13.11
CA LEU A 285 2.85 -11.12 14.27
C LEU A 285 4.08 -10.23 14.03
N PHE A 286 4.74 -10.37 12.87
CA PHE A 286 5.88 -9.52 12.53
C PHE A 286 5.47 -8.07 12.24
N ALA A 287 4.24 -7.85 11.77
CA ALA A 287 3.68 -6.52 11.54
C ALA A 287 3.12 -5.84 12.82
N LEU A 288 3.22 -6.48 14.01
CA LEU A 288 2.72 -5.89 15.26
C LEU A 288 3.27 -4.49 15.56
N PRO A 289 4.56 -4.16 15.32
CA PRO A 289 5.06 -2.80 15.52
C PRO A 289 4.30 -1.77 14.69
N TYR A 290 3.96 -2.11 13.43
CA TYR A 290 3.15 -1.25 12.56
C TYR A 290 1.71 -1.13 13.08
N ILE A 291 1.08 -2.25 13.45
CA ILE A 291 -0.29 -2.26 13.97
C ILE A 291 -0.39 -1.42 15.26
N PHE A 292 0.58 -1.56 16.16
CA PHE A 292 0.64 -0.76 17.38
C PHE A 292 0.77 0.73 17.08
N MET A 293 1.64 1.10 16.14
CA MET A 293 1.78 2.50 15.71
C MET A 293 0.47 3.03 15.10
N CYS A 294 -0.24 2.23 14.29
CA CYS A 294 -1.56 2.62 13.78
C CYS A 294 -2.57 2.87 14.90
N ILE A 295 -2.53 2.11 15.99
CA ILE A 295 -3.41 2.33 17.17
C ILE A 295 -2.98 3.54 17.99
N TYR A 296 -1.68 3.79 18.09
CA TYR A 296 -1.14 4.86 18.92
C TYR A 296 -1.26 6.24 18.26
N THR A 297 -0.93 6.34 16.96
CA THR A 297 -0.83 7.61 16.24
C THR A 297 -1.81 7.74 15.07
N GLY A 298 -2.40 6.65 14.60
CA GLY A 298 -3.32 6.66 13.46
C GLY A 298 -4.75 6.95 13.89
N ILE A 299 -5.54 7.57 13.03
CA ILE A 299 -6.99 7.64 13.22
C ILE A 299 -7.57 6.31 12.75
N LEU A 300 -8.04 5.47 13.67
CA LEU A 300 -8.44 4.09 13.35
C LEU A 300 -9.57 3.99 12.30
N TYR A 301 -10.42 5.02 12.22
CA TYR A 301 -11.45 5.12 11.17
C TYR A 301 -10.87 5.18 9.74
N GLU A 302 -9.60 5.59 9.59
CA GLU A 302 -8.89 5.61 8.33
C GLU A 302 -8.50 4.20 7.90
N ILE A 303 -9.47 3.45 7.39
CA ILE A 303 -9.30 2.03 7.02
C ILE A 303 -8.18 1.77 6.01
N ARG A 304 -7.69 2.81 5.32
CA ARG A 304 -6.49 2.77 4.46
C ARG A 304 -5.24 2.26 5.20
N LEU A 305 -5.15 2.48 6.52
CA LEU A 305 -4.06 1.95 7.36
C LEU A 305 -3.97 0.42 7.35
N TYR A 306 -5.09 -0.27 7.11
CA TYR A 306 -5.18 -1.74 7.13
C TYR A 306 -5.08 -2.37 5.73
N VAL A 307 -5.21 -1.57 4.67
CA VAL A 307 -5.13 -2.04 3.27
C VAL A 307 -3.83 -2.79 2.95
N PRO A 308 -2.62 -2.32 3.35
CA PRO A 308 -1.40 -3.07 3.03
C PRO A 308 -1.34 -4.42 3.77
N LEU A 309 -1.91 -4.51 4.98
CA LEU A 309 -2.04 -5.76 5.71
C LEU A 309 -3.00 -6.71 4.98
N PHE A 310 -4.15 -6.19 4.55
CA PHE A 310 -5.17 -6.94 3.84
C PHE A 310 -4.66 -7.49 2.51
N ILE A 311 -4.10 -6.65 1.63
CA ILE A 311 -3.62 -7.07 0.31
C ILE A 311 -2.53 -8.15 0.44
N THR A 312 -1.59 -7.95 1.37
CA THR A 312 -0.50 -8.91 1.60
C THR A 312 -1.06 -10.24 2.09
N SER A 313 -1.99 -10.21 3.04
CA SER A 313 -2.62 -11.40 3.61
C SER A 313 -3.52 -12.13 2.61
N LEU A 314 -4.20 -11.38 1.75
CA LEU A 314 -4.99 -11.90 0.64
C LEU A 314 -4.10 -12.72 -0.29
N LEU A 315 -2.95 -12.18 -0.69
CA LEU A 315 -2.01 -12.93 -1.55
C LEU A 315 -1.38 -14.12 -0.80
N LEU A 316 -0.97 -13.95 0.45
CA LEU A 316 -0.42 -15.04 1.28
C LEU A 316 -1.41 -16.21 1.49
N ALA A 317 -2.72 -15.97 1.40
CA ALA A 317 -3.74 -17.00 1.53
C ALA A 317 -3.57 -18.15 0.53
N ARG A 318 -2.96 -17.88 -0.64
CA ARG A 318 -2.79 -18.85 -1.74
C ARG A 318 -1.35 -19.07 -2.18
N VAL A 319 -0.38 -18.38 -1.59
CA VAL A 319 1.05 -18.64 -1.83
C VAL A 319 1.51 -19.87 -1.05
N GLN A 320 2.03 -20.87 -1.77
CA GLN A 320 2.60 -22.08 -1.21
C GLN A 320 4.03 -22.24 -1.75
N PHE A 321 4.99 -22.34 -0.84
CA PHE A 321 6.33 -22.81 -1.15
C PHE A 321 6.41 -24.26 -0.69
N SER A 322 6.82 -25.17 -1.57
CA SER A 322 7.18 -26.52 -1.14
C SER A 322 8.29 -26.40 -0.09
N LYS A 323 8.10 -27.07 1.05
CA LYS A 323 9.21 -27.29 1.97
C LYS A 323 10.28 -28.07 1.22
N ILE A 324 11.53 -27.65 1.36
CA ILE A 324 12.65 -28.52 1.01
C ILE A 324 12.64 -29.61 2.08
N ASP A 325 12.50 -30.86 1.64
CA ASP A 325 12.65 -32.04 2.51
C ASP A 325 14.02 -32.05 3.20
#